data_AF-A0A6M1U8Q9-F1
#
_entry.id   AF-A0A6M1U8Q9-F1
#
_cell.length_a   1.000
_cell.length_b   1.000
_cell.length_c   1.000
_cell.angle_alpha   90.00
_cell.angle_beta   90.00
_cell.angle_gamma   90.00
#
_symmetry.space_group_name_H-M   'P 1'
#
loop_
_entity.id
_entity.type
_entity.pdbx_description
1 polymer ?
#
loop_
_entity_poly.entity_id
_entity_poly.type
_entity_poly.pdbx_seq_one_letter_code
_entity_poly.pdbx_strand_id
1 'polypeptide(L)'
;MGKGQEWRSEADRAYANGAFIAGAEGYPPRWEAAAAGFRAAMGARARLGLAYGPGARQRFDLFLPEGEARGLLVFVHGGYWLAFGRETWSHLAGGAVARGWACAMPSYTLAPEARIAGMTAEIARACLVAAEAVPGVPVVVAGHSAGGHLAARMACADQAVPGLRRVVPISPLSELAPLMATEMQDKLRLDAAECAAESPARLARAAGVEAHVWVGGQERPAFLWQARLLAEEWECPWTVDPGRHHFDVVEGLAEPGSGLVEACLGGLG
;
A
#
# COMPACT_ATOMS: atom_id res chain seq x y z
N MET A 1 -20.45 19.23 5.71
CA MET A 1 -19.48 20.34 5.83
C MET A 1 -19.05 20.44 7.27
N GLY A 2 -17.86 19.94 7.61
CA GLY A 2 -17.33 19.98 8.97
C GLY A 2 -17.03 21.42 9.39
N LYS A 3 -17.96 22.04 10.13
CA LYS A 3 -17.67 23.25 10.90
C LYS A 3 -17.06 22.79 12.24
N GLY A 4 -15.83 23.22 12.53
CA GLY A 4 -15.33 23.25 13.91
C GLY A 4 -14.08 22.41 14.24
N GLN A 5 -13.41 21.75 13.29
CA GLN A 5 -12.10 21.16 13.60
C GLN A 5 -11.03 22.24 13.50
N GLU A 6 -10.42 22.60 14.64
CA GLU A 6 -9.20 23.39 14.68
C GLU A 6 -8.01 22.51 14.28
N TRP A 7 -7.13 23.05 13.45
CA TRP A 7 -5.92 22.38 12.97
C TRP A 7 -4.71 23.11 13.54
N ARG A 8 -3.72 22.37 14.06
CA ARG A 8 -2.47 22.99 14.54
C ARG A 8 -1.66 23.63 13.42
N SER A 9 -1.78 23.11 12.20
CA SER A 9 -1.14 23.66 11.02
C SER A 9 -1.97 23.43 9.74
N GLU A 10 -1.65 24.17 8.67
CA GLU A 10 -2.20 23.86 7.34
C GLU A 10 -1.75 22.49 6.84
N ALA A 11 -0.59 21.99 7.26
CA ALA A 11 -0.12 20.64 6.92
C ALA A 11 -1.04 19.57 7.54
N ASP A 12 -1.42 19.72 8.80
CA ASP A 12 -2.40 18.82 9.45
C ASP A 12 -3.71 18.78 8.69
N ARG A 13 -4.22 19.97 8.34
CA ARG A 13 -5.42 20.08 7.53
C ARG A 13 -5.24 19.42 6.16
N ALA A 14 -4.10 19.57 5.51
CA ALA A 14 -3.84 19.04 4.18
C ALA A 14 -3.80 17.50 4.14
N TYR A 15 -3.26 16.88 5.19
CA TYR A 15 -3.07 15.42 5.29
C TYR A 15 -4.20 14.69 6.05
N ALA A 16 -5.17 15.41 6.61
CA ALA A 16 -6.32 14.77 7.26
C ALA A 16 -7.34 14.19 6.26
N ASN A 17 -7.21 12.92 5.89
CA ASN A 17 -8.10 12.31 4.89
C ASN A 17 -9.54 12.15 5.38
N GLY A 18 -9.76 11.45 6.49
CA GLY A 18 -11.10 11.13 7.00
C GLY A 18 -11.96 12.35 7.36
N ALA A 19 -11.35 13.48 7.73
CA ALA A 19 -12.09 14.70 8.10
C ALA A 19 -12.91 15.31 6.96
N PHE A 20 -12.59 14.95 5.71
CA PHE A 20 -13.27 15.45 4.51
C PHE A 20 -14.06 14.36 3.76
N ILE A 21 -14.15 13.16 4.34
CA ILE A 21 -14.91 12.03 3.80
C ILE A 21 -16.19 11.88 4.64
N ALA A 22 -17.35 11.88 3.98
CA ALA A 22 -18.62 11.69 4.66
C ALA A 22 -18.73 10.25 5.21
N GLY A 23 -19.00 10.09 6.51
CA GLY A 23 -19.11 8.77 7.15
C GLY A 23 -17.78 8.03 7.24
N ALA A 24 -16.66 8.76 7.26
CA ALA A 24 -15.30 8.24 7.42
C ALA A 24 -15.16 7.21 8.54
N GLU A 25 -15.81 7.44 9.68
CA GLU A 25 -15.83 6.58 10.85
C GLU A 25 -16.44 5.19 10.59
N GLY A 26 -17.29 5.08 9.56
CA GLY A 26 -17.91 3.81 9.17
C GLY A 26 -17.00 2.89 8.36
N TYR A 27 -15.86 3.39 7.85
CA TYR A 27 -14.98 2.60 6.99
C TYR A 27 -14.20 1.51 7.72
N PRO A 28 -13.49 1.77 8.85
CA PRO A 28 -12.73 0.72 9.53
C PRO A 28 -13.56 -0.51 9.91
N PRO A 29 -14.75 -0.38 10.53
CA PRO A 29 -15.58 -1.54 10.84
C PRO A 29 -16.05 -2.31 9.59
N ARG A 30 -16.31 -1.61 8.48
CA ARG A 30 -16.69 -2.25 7.21
C ARG A 30 -15.54 -3.07 6.63
N TRP A 31 -14.32 -2.52 6.64
CA TRP A 31 -13.14 -3.23 6.15
C TRP A 31 -12.83 -4.47 6.99
N GLU A 32 -12.90 -4.35 8.33
CA GLU A 32 -12.71 -5.48 9.24
C GLU A 32 -13.73 -6.59 8.99
N ALA A 33 -15.01 -6.24 8.86
CA ALA A 33 -16.07 -7.21 8.57
C ALA A 33 -15.87 -7.88 7.20
N ALA A 34 -15.57 -7.10 6.16
CA ALA A 34 -15.31 -7.62 4.82
C ALA A 34 -14.08 -8.55 4.79
N ALA A 35 -12.98 -8.14 5.45
CA ALA A 35 -11.77 -8.94 5.54
C ALA A 35 -11.99 -10.26 6.31
N ALA A 36 -12.73 -10.22 7.43
CA ALA A 36 -13.10 -11.41 8.18
C ALA A 36 -13.96 -12.37 7.34
N GLY A 37 -14.98 -11.83 6.66
CA GLY A 37 -15.83 -12.60 5.74
C GLY A 37 -15.03 -13.25 4.62
N PHE A 38 -14.10 -12.51 4.01
CA PHE A 38 -13.24 -13.03 2.95
C PHE A 38 -12.32 -14.16 3.45
N ARG A 39 -11.66 -14.00 4.60
CA ARG A 39 -10.83 -15.06 5.20
C ARG A 39 -11.63 -16.33 5.44
N ALA A 40 -12.85 -16.20 5.96
CA ALA A 40 -13.74 -17.33 6.19
C ALA A 40 -14.13 -18.03 4.88
N ALA A 41 -14.48 -17.26 3.84
CA ALA A 41 -14.85 -17.79 2.53
C ALA A 41 -13.70 -18.52 1.80
N MET A 42 -12.46 -18.06 2.00
CA MET A 42 -11.27 -18.68 1.40
C MET A 42 -10.90 -20.04 2.01
N GLY A 43 -11.31 -20.31 3.25
CA GLY A 43 -11.04 -21.58 3.95
C GLY A 43 -9.55 -21.93 3.95
N ALA A 44 -9.20 -23.15 3.52
CA ALA A 44 -7.82 -23.64 3.49
C ALA A 44 -6.88 -22.85 2.56
N ARG A 45 -7.43 -22.09 1.60
CA ARG A 45 -6.64 -21.23 0.70
C ARG A 45 -6.19 -19.91 1.36
N ALA A 46 -6.67 -19.61 2.57
CA ALA A 46 -6.17 -18.51 3.39
C ALA A 46 -5.14 -19.02 4.42
N ARG A 47 -3.86 -18.83 4.13
CA ARG A 47 -2.74 -19.15 5.04
C ARG A 47 -2.39 -17.92 5.87
N LEU A 48 -2.88 -17.88 7.10
CA LEU A 48 -2.81 -16.68 7.94
C LEU A 48 -1.58 -16.68 8.85
N GLY A 49 -1.04 -15.48 9.13
CA GLY A 49 -0.03 -15.25 10.16
C GLY A 49 1.32 -15.93 9.89
N LEU A 50 1.72 -16.06 8.62
CA LEU A 50 3.03 -16.56 8.24
C LEU A 50 4.11 -15.56 8.67
N ALA A 51 5.20 -16.03 9.26
CA ALA A 51 6.28 -15.17 9.73
C ALA A 51 7.28 -14.84 8.62
N TYR A 52 7.65 -13.56 8.49
CA TYR A 52 8.79 -13.13 7.67
C TYR A 52 9.97 -12.65 8.53
N GLY A 53 9.78 -12.51 9.85
CA GLY A 53 10.79 -12.11 10.80
C GLY A 53 10.39 -12.36 12.26
N PRO A 54 11.29 -12.11 13.22
CA PRO A 54 11.08 -12.43 14.64
C PRO A 54 10.03 -11.56 15.34
N GLY A 55 9.77 -10.34 14.85
CA GLY A 55 8.85 -9.40 15.49
C GLY A 55 7.39 -9.87 15.47
N ALA A 56 6.59 -9.45 16.45
CA ALA A 56 5.18 -9.85 16.56
C ALA A 56 4.35 -9.39 15.34
N ARG A 57 4.65 -8.21 14.80
CA ARG A 57 4.00 -7.65 13.61
C ARG A 57 4.64 -8.12 12.30
N GLN A 58 5.75 -8.85 12.36
CA GLN A 58 6.45 -9.34 11.18
C GLN A 58 5.79 -10.61 10.62
N ARG A 59 4.53 -10.43 10.21
CA ARG A 59 3.60 -11.47 9.79
C ARG A 59 2.88 -11.05 8.51
N PHE A 60 2.56 -12.01 7.65
CA PHE A 60 1.71 -11.80 6.50
C PHE A 60 0.66 -12.89 6.38
N ASP A 61 -0.46 -12.55 5.76
CA ASP A 61 -1.46 -13.51 5.32
C ASP A 61 -1.25 -13.79 3.83
N LEU A 62 -1.38 -15.04 3.40
CA LEU A 62 -1.23 -15.47 2.02
C LEU A 62 -2.53 -16.13 1.53
N PHE A 63 -3.12 -15.54 0.50
CA PHE A 63 -4.36 -15.99 -0.14
C PHE A 63 -4.02 -16.65 -1.46
N LEU A 64 -4.37 -17.92 -1.62
CA LEU A 64 -4.05 -18.71 -2.81
C LEU A 64 -5.25 -18.78 -3.76
N PRO A 65 -5.03 -18.73 -5.08
CA PRO A 65 -6.06 -18.99 -6.07
C PRO A 65 -6.46 -20.47 -6.05
N GLU A 66 -7.47 -20.82 -6.84
CA GLU A 66 -7.67 -22.22 -7.22
C GLU A 66 -6.57 -22.64 -8.20
N GLY A 67 -5.99 -23.82 -7.98
CA GLY A 67 -4.86 -24.31 -8.78
C GLY A 67 -3.53 -23.63 -8.45
N GLU A 68 -2.59 -23.71 -9.39
CA GLU A 68 -1.27 -23.08 -9.26
C GLU A 68 -1.36 -21.58 -9.50
N ALA A 69 -0.65 -20.80 -8.67
CA ALA A 69 -0.59 -19.36 -8.84
C ALA A 69 0.25 -19.00 -10.06
N ARG A 70 -0.27 -18.12 -10.93
CA ARG A 70 0.48 -17.60 -12.08
C ARG A 70 1.32 -16.35 -11.77
N GLY A 71 1.22 -15.84 -10.55
CA GLY A 71 1.81 -14.58 -10.12
C GLY A 71 1.53 -14.32 -8.63
N LEU A 72 2.29 -13.40 -8.05
CA LEU A 72 2.14 -12.94 -6.67
C LEU A 72 1.87 -11.43 -6.62
N LEU A 73 0.74 -11.05 -6.05
CA LEU A 73 0.46 -9.67 -5.65
C LEU A 73 0.74 -9.49 -4.16
N VAL A 74 1.71 -8.66 -3.80
CA VAL A 74 1.88 -8.19 -2.42
C VAL A 74 1.11 -6.89 -2.26
N PHE A 75 0.13 -6.84 -1.34
CA PHE A 75 -0.59 -5.61 -0.99
C PHE A 75 -0.15 -5.09 0.38
N VAL A 76 0.45 -3.89 0.40
CA VAL A 76 0.90 -3.22 1.63
C VAL A 76 -0.15 -2.21 2.09
N HIS A 77 -0.58 -2.35 3.34
CA HIS A 77 -1.65 -1.51 3.88
C HIS A 77 -1.21 -0.08 4.23
N GLY A 78 -2.19 0.82 4.32
CA GLY A 78 -2.00 2.21 4.74
C GLY A 78 -2.17 2.42 6.25
N GLY A 79 -2.46 3.66 6.63
CA GLY A 79 -2.61 4.05 8.05
C GLY A 79 -1.50 4.93 8.59
N TYR A 80 -0.87 5.73 7.72
CA TYR A 80 0.20 6.67 8.09
C TYR A 80 1.35 6.04 8.89
N TRP A 81 1.65 4.74 8.68
CA TRP A 81 2.63 4.00 9.50
C TRP A 81 2.31 3.95 11.00
N LEU A 82 1.09 4.32 11.39
CA LEU A 82 0.64 4.51 12.77
C LEU A 82 -0.50 3.56 13.16
N ALA A 83 -1.17 2.94 12.19
CA ALA A 83 -2.38 2.17 12.43
C ALA A 83 -2.53 0.96 11.49
N PHE A 84 -3.51 0.12 11.86
CA PHE A 84 -3.97 -1.08 11.14
C PHE A 84 -2.97 -2.24 11.12
N GLY A 85 -3.40 -3.34 10.50
CA GLY A 85 -2.62 -4.53 10.24
C GLY A 85 -3.25 -5.32 9.10
N ARG A 86 -2.59 -6.40 8.66
CA ARG A 86 -3.03 -7.28 7.56
C ARG A 86 -4.48 -7.76 7.68
N GLU A 87 -4.98 -7.89 8.92
CA GLU A 87 -6.33 -8.37 9.24
C GLU A 87 -7.46 -7.45 8.75
N THR A 88 -7.20 -6.19 8.44
CA THR A 88 -8.23 -5.23 8.00
C THR A 88 -8.48 -5.28 6.49
N TRP A 89 -7.60 -5.90 5.70
CA TRP A 89 -7.55 -5.67 4.25
C TRP A 89 -7.76 -6.93 3.40
N SER A 90 -7.96 -8.09 4.00
CA SER A 90 -7.97 -9.39 3.31
C SER A 90 -8.90 -9.47 2.09
N HIS A 91 -10.06 -8.79 2.14
CA HIS A 91 -11.02 -8.77 1.04
C HIS A 91 -10.47 -8.16 -0.26
N LEU A 92 -9.45 -7.31 -0.17
CA LEU A 92 -8.77 -6.72 -1.34
C LEU A 92 -7.94 -7.74 -2.13
N ALA A 93 -7.75 -8.97 -1.63
CA ALA A 93 -7.14 -10.05 -2.40
C ALA A 93 -8.09 -10.60 -3.48
N GLY A 94 -9.39 -10.31 -3.40
CA GLY A 94 -10.44 -10.94 -4.20
C GLY A 94 -10.17 -10.90 -5.71
N GLY A 95 -9.84 -9.73 -6.26
CA GLY A 95 -9.64 -9.56 -7.69
C GLY A 95 -8.39 -10.31 -8.20
N ALA A 96 -7.30 -10.32 -7.41
CA ALA A 96 -6.09 -11.05 -7.75
C ALA A 96 -6.32 -12.57 -7.70
N VAL A 97 -6.91 -13.06 -6.61
CA VAL A 97 -7.24 -14.48 -6.41
C VAL A 97 -8.15 -15.00 -7.52
N ALA A 98 -9.18 -14.22 -7.89
CA ALA A 98 -10.09 -14.57 -8.99
C ALA A 98 -9.41 -14.57 -10.37
N ARG A 99 -8.28 -13.88 -10.54
CA ARG A 99 -7.44 -13.90 -11.76
C ARG A 99 -6.33 -14.96 -11.71
N GLY A 100 -6.34 -15.86 -10.72
CA GLY A 100 -5.34 -16.93 -10.60
C GLY A 100 -4.02 -16.48 -9.96
N TRP A 101 -3.98 -15.32 -9.32
CA TRP A 101 -2.80 -14.82 -8.60
C TRP A 101 -2.87 -15.16 -7.12
N ALA A 102 -1.73 -15.48 -6.52
CA ALA A 102 -1.60 -15.45 -5.07
C ALA A 102 -1.56 -13.99 -4.60
N CYS A 103 -2.09 -13.72 -3.41
CA CYS A 103 -2.01 -12.41 -2.79
C CYS A 103 -1.45 -12.49 -1.37
N ALA A 104 -0.35 -11.79 -1.11
CA ALA A 104 0.25 -11.68 0.21
C ALA A 104 -0.04 -10.30 0.82
N MET A 105 -0.39 -10.27 2.10
CA MET A 105 -0.70 -9.04 2.84
C MET A 105 0.11 -8.98 4.14
N PRO A 106 1.27 -8.29 4.15
CA PRO A 106 2.06 -8.11 5.35
C PRO A 106 1.48 -7.04 6.29
N SER A 107 1.57 -7.31 7.59
CA SER A 107 1.71 -6.26 8.60
C SER A 107 3.18 -5.84 8.67
N TYR A 108 3.44 -4.68 9.26
CA TYR A 108 4.77 -4.20 9.60
C TYR A 108 4.73 -3.45 10.93
N THR A 109 5.89 -3.31 11.60
CA THR A 109 6.02 -2.54 12.85
C THR A 109 5.62 -1.09 12.62
N LEU A 110 4.91 -0.48 13.57
CA LEU A 110 4.38 0.89 13.43
C LEU A 110 5.25 1.89 14.19
N ALA A 111 5.03 3.17 13.95
CA ALA A 111 5.63 4.24 14.73
C ALA A 111 4.86 4.42 16.05
N PRO A 112 5.56 4.74 17.17
CA PRO A 112 6.98 5.12 17.25
C PRO A 112 7.96 3.94 17.42
N GLU A 113 7.50 2.69 17.41
CA GLU A 113 8.36 1.51 17.66
C GLU A 113 9.38 1.26 16.54
N ALA A 114 9.06 1.63 15.31
CA ALA A 114 9.98 1.65 14.18
C ALA A 114 9.97 3.02 13.48
N ARG A 115 11.10 3.37 12.87
CA ARG A 115 11.20 4.46 11.89
C ARG A 115 10.82 3.95 10.49
N ILE A 116 10.53 4.86 9.55
CA ILE A 116 10.09 4.50 8.20
C ILE A 116 11.12 3.61 7.50
N ALA A 117 12.42 3.89 7.61
CA ALA A 117 13.46 3.04 7.02
C ALA A 117 13.42 1.59 7.54
N GLY A 118 13.09 1.39 8.82
CA GLY A 118 12.90 0.06 9.41
C GLY A 118 11.67 -0.65 8.83
N MET A 119 10.59 0.08 8.58
CA MET A 119 9.38 -0.47 7.95
C MET A 119 9.63 -0.84 6.49
N THR A 120 10.39 -0.03 5.75
CA THR A 120 10.84 -0.34 4.39
C THR A 120 11.62 -1.66 4.36
N ALA A 121 12.57 -1.84 5.27
CA ALA A 121 13.33 -3.10 5.38
C ALA A 121 12.44 -4.30 5.74
N GLU A 122 11.44 -4.11 6.62
CA GLU A 122 10.46 -5.15 6.94
C GLU A 122 9.62 -5.56 5.72
N ILE A 123 9.15 -4.60 4.92
CA ILE A 123 8.37 -4.89 3.71
C ILE A 123 9.23 -5.57 2.64
N ALA A 124 10.48 -5.16 2.47
CA ALA A 124 11.41 -5.85 1.57
C ALA A 124 11.59 -7.33 1.99
N ARG A 125 11.74 -7.59 3.30
CA ARG A 125 11.80 -8.95 3.84
C ARG A 125 10.50 -9.71 3.64
N ALA A 126 9.35 -9.08 3.84
CA ALA A 126 8.06 -9.70 3.61
C ALA A 126 7.85 -10.10 2.15
N CYS A 127 8.24 -9.23 1.20
CA CYS A 127 8.18 -9.53 -0.23
C CYS A 127 9.06 -10.73 -0.60
N LEU A 128 10.29 -10.79 -0.06
CA LEU A 128 11.19 -11.93 -0.25
C LEU A 128 10.55 -13.24 0.21
N VAL A 129 10.07 -13.29 1.45
CA VAL A 129 9.50 -14.52 2.04
C VAL A 129 8.19 -14.91 1.34
N ALA A 130 7.38 -13.94 0.90
CA ALA A 130 6.18 -14.21 0.12
C ALA A 130 6.52 -14.79 -1.28
N ALA A 131 7.56 -14.28 -1.93
CA ALA A 131 8.05 -14.81 -3.21
C ALA A 131 8.63 -16.23 -3.08
N GLU A 132 9.30 -16.53 -1.96
CA GLU A 132 9.75 -17.91 -1.66
C GLU A 132 8.57 -18.87 -1.43
N ALA A 133 7.45 -18.39 -0.90
CA ALA A 133 6.24 -19.19 -0.70
C ALA A 133 5.48 -19.49 -2.01
N VAL A 134 5.75 -18.74 -3.08
CA VAL A 134 5.15 -18.89 -4.41
C VAL A 134 6.25 -18.73 -5.48
N PRO A 135 7.20 -19.69 -5.57
CA PRO A 135 8.41 -19.51 -6.37
C PRO A 135 8.15 -19.56 -7.87
N GLY A 136 8.99 -18.87 -8.65
CA GLY A 136 9.01 -18.95 -10.11
C GLY A 136 7.95 -18.13 -10.83
N VAL A 137 7.22 -17.27 -10.13
CA VAL A 137 6.14 -16.44 -10.69
C VAL A 137 6.51 -14.95 -10.65
N PRO A 138 5.94 -14.10 -11.53
CA PRO A 138 6.11 -12.66 -11.45
C PRO A 138 5.53 -12.07 -10.16
N VAL A 139 6.21 -11.08 -9.59
CA VAL A 139 5.78 -10.37 -8.38
C VAL A 139 5.35 -8.95 -8.73
N VAL A 140 4.21 -8.54 -8.17
CA VAL A 140 3.70 -7.18 -8.20
C VAL A 140 3.56 -6.69 -6.77
N VAL A 141 4.00 -5.47 -6.47
CA VAL A 141 3.77 -4.84 -5.16
C VAL A 141 2.84 -3.65 -5.33
N ALA A 142 1.64 -3.75 -4.77
CA ALA A 142 0.72 -2.64 -4.65
C ALA A 142 0.64 -2.20 -3.19
N GLY A 143 0.21 -0.96 -2.95
CA GLY A 143 -0.04 -0.53 -1.60
C GLY A 143 -0.78 0.77 -1.54
N HIS A 144 -1.44 1.02 -0.42
CA HIS A 144 -2.32 2.16 -0.24
C HIS A 144 -1.76 3.18 0.76
N SER A 145 -1.75 4.46 0.42
CA SER A 145 -1.35 5.54 1.34
C SER A 145 0.10 5.34 1.82
N ALA A 146 0.34 5.20 3.12
CA ALA A 146 1.64 4.77 3.67
C ALA A 146 2.14 3.43 3.09
N GLY A 147 1.24 2.52 2.74
CA GLY A 147 1.57 1.31 2.00
C GLY A 147 1.91 1.57 0.53
N GLY A 148 1.36 2.63 -0.07
CA GLY A 148 1.72 3.09 -1.41
C GLY A 148 3.14 3.66 -1.44
N HIS A 149 3.53 4.38 -0.38
CA HIS A 149 4.94 4.72 -0.14
C HIS A 149 5.82 3.47 -0.08
N LEU A 150 5.48 2.50 0.77
CA LEU A 150 6.30 1.29 0.94
C LEU A 150 6.37 0.45 -0.33
N ALA A 151 5.26 0.36 -1.09
CA ALA A 151 5.22 -0.29 -2.39
C ALA A 151 6.12 0.42 -3.40
N ALA A 152 6.10 1.76 -3.45
CA ALA A 152 7.02 2.53 -4.29
C ALA A 152 8.48 2.28 -3.87
N ARG A 153 8.79 2.27 -2.57
CA ARG A 153 10.16 1.96 -2.11
C ARG A 153 10.69 0.64 -2.65
N MET A 154 9.85 -0.40 -2.77
CA MET A 154 10.26 -1.70 -3.32
C MET A 154 10.75 -1.64 -4.78
N ALA A 155 10.38 -0.61 -5.54
CA ALA A 155 10.86 -0.39 -6.90
C ALA A 155 12.08 0.54 -7.00
N CYS A 156 12.58 1.11 -5.90
CA CYS A 156 13.77 1.96 -5.94
C CYS A 156 15.04 1.12 -6.17
N ALA A 157 16.05 1.73 -6.80
CA ALA A 157 17.29 1.05 -7.21
C ALA A 157 18.12 0.45 -6.06
N ASP A 158 17.89 0.90 -4.82
CA ASP A 158 18.53 0.38 -3.60
C ASP A 158 17.84 -0.88 -3.04
N GLN A 159 16.70 -1.29 -3.61
CA GLN A 159 15.95 -2.48 -3.22
C GLN A 159 16.12 -3.61 -4.23
N ALA A 160 15.98 -4.85 -3.75
CA ALA A 160 16.06 -6.05 -4.56
C ALA A 160 14.97 -7.05 -4.16
N VAL A 161 13.77 -6.90 -4.73
CA VAL A 161 12.66 -7.85 -4.55
C VAL A 161 12.71 -8.89 -5.68
N PRO A 162 12.89 -10.19 -5.38
CA PRO A 162 12.96 -11.23 -6.39
C PRO A 162 11.68 -11.30 -7.24
N GLY A 163 11.85 -11.40 -8.56
CA GLY A 163 10.72 -11.52 -9.49
C GLY A 163 9.87 -10.27 -9.64
N LEU A 164 10.24 -9.13 -9.03
CA LEU A 164 9.48 -7.88 -9.14
C LEU A 164 9.39 -7.42 -10.59
N ARG A 165 8.16 -7.32 -11.10
CA ARG A 165 7.85 -6.84 -12.45
C ARG A 165 7.23 -5.45 -12.42
N ARG A 166 6.38 -5.18 -11.43
CA ARG A 166 5.60 -3.94 -11.38
C ARG A 166 5.32 -3.49 -9.95
N VAL A 167 5.25 -2.18 -9.73
CA VAL A 167 4.63 -1.60 -8.54
C VAL A 167 3.42 -0.74 -8.87
N VAL A 168 2.42 -0.74 -7.98
CA VAL A 168 1.23 0.10 -8.09
C VAL A 168 1.03 0.88 -6.78
N PRO A 169 1.67 2.04 -6.63
CA PRO A 169 1.43 2.95 -5.50
C PRO A 169 0.04 3.58 -5.62
N ILE A 170 -0.85 3.27 -4.68
CA ILE A 170 -2.22 3.79 -4.63
C ILE A 170 -2.28 4.91 -3.60
N SER A 171 -2.57 6.11 -4.05
CA SER A 171 -2.61 7.34 -3.25
C SER A 171 -1.37 7.50 -2.36
N PRO A 172 -0.15 7.42 -2.93
CA PRO A 172 1.07 7.28 -2.15
C PRO A 172 1.45 8.56 -1.39
N LEU A 173 2.35 8.42 -0.42
CA LEU A 173 3.17 9.51 0.09
C LEU A 173 4.57 9.40 -0.53
N SER A 174 4.82 10.13 -1.61
CA SER A 174 6.08 10.02 -2.38
C SER A 174 7.17 10.98 -1.93
N GLU A 175 6.80 12.05 -1.24
CA GLU A 175 7.66 13.07 -0.64
C GLU A 175 7.27 13.25 0.84
N LEU A 176 8.19 12.93 1.75
CA LEU A 176 7.92 12.82 3.18
C LEU A 176 8.15 14.12 3.95
N ALA A 177 8.95 15.07 3.44
CA ALA A 177 9.29 16.30 4.16
C ALA A 177 8.07 17.13 4.62
N PRO A 178 6.96 17.23 3.86
CA PRO A 178 5.77 17.94 4.33
C PRO A 178 5.17 17.38 5.63
N LEU A 179 5.37 16.09 5.91
CA LEU A 179 4.84 15.45 7.12
C LEU A 179 5.54 15.91 8.39
N MET A 180 6.76 16.45 8.28
CA MET A 180 7.49 17.03 9.42
C MET A 180 6.77 18.23 10.04
N ALA A 181 5.87 18.87 9.28
CA ALA A 181 5.04 19.98 9.73
C ALA A 181 3.68 19.53 10.32
N THR A 182 3.44 18.22 10.44
CA THR A 182 2.18 17.66 10.97
C THR A 182 2.34 17.14 12.39
N GLU A 183 1.24 16.97 13.12
CA GLU A 183 1.19 16.31 14.43
C GLU A 183 1.71 14.87 14.39
N MET A 184 1.68 14.21 13.23
CA MET A 184 2.24 12.85 13.08
C MET A 184 3.74 12.83 13.39
N GLN A 185 4.44 13.96 13.24
CA GLN A 185 5.85 14.11 13.54
C GLN A 185 6.21 13.70 14.97
N ASP A 186 5.29 13.88 15.94
CA ASP A 186 5.48 13.47 17.35
C ASP A 186 5.82 11.97 17.48
N LYS A 187 5.29 11.15 16.55
CA LYS A 187 5.50 9.70 16.50
C LYS A 187 6.46 9.27 15.39
N LEU A 188 6.32 9.86 14.19
CA LEU A 188 7.15 9.49 13.04
C LEU A 188 8.61 9.91 13.21
N ARG A 189 8.86 11.02 13.92
CA ARG A 189 10.20 11.54 14.22
C ARG A 189 11.08 11.69 12.97
N LEU A 190 10.48 12.08 11.85
CA LEU A 190 11.18 12.25 10.58
C LEU A 190 12.23 13.35 10.70
N ASP A 191 13.37 13.13 10.06
CA ASP A 191 14.39 14.16 9.87
C ASP A 191 14.73 14.29 8.39
N ALA A 192 15.57 15.27 8.06
CA ALA A 192 15.95 15.52 6.68
C ALA A 192 16.66 14.33 6.02
N ALA A 193 17.40 13.54 6.80
CA ALA A 193 18.13 12.38 6.30
C ALA A 193 17.17 11.24 5.94
N GLU A 194 16.22 10.92 6.82
CA GLU A 194 15.20 9.91 6.52
C GLU A 194 14.27 10.38 5.39
N CYS A 195 13.90 11.65 5.33
CA CYS A 195 13.13 12.17 4.19
C CYS A 195 13.89 12.02 2.87
N ALA A 196 15.20 12.24 2.85
CA ALA A 196 16.02 12.05 1.65
C ALA A 196 16.14 10.57 1.25
N ALA A 197 16.30 9.68 2.23
CA ALA A 197 16.49 8.25 2.00
C ALA A 197 15.19 7.48 1.73
N GLU A 198 14.04 7.98 2.22
CA GLU A 198 12.78 7.25 2.19
C GLU A 198 11.69 7.94 1.38
N SER A 199 11.93 9.05 0.68
CA SER A 199 10.97 9.63 -0.26
C SER A 199 11.15 9.03 -1.66
N PRO A 200 10.25 8.16 -2.17
CA PRO A 200 10.40 7.54 -3.49
C PRO A 200 10.55 8.55 -4.63
N ALA A 201 9.94 9.74 -4.53
CA ALA A 201 10.08 10.80 -5.53
C ALA A 201 11.52 11.36 -5.65
N ARG A 202 12.38 11.12 -4.65
CA ARG A 202 13.79 11.55 -4.67
C ARG A 202 14.73 10.43 -5.13
N LEU A 203 14.21 9.24 -5.41
CA LEU A 203 14.98 8.04 -5.67
C LEU A 203 14.71 7.52 -7.08
N ALA A 204 15.77 7.05 -7.74
CA ALA A 204 15.63 6.41 -9.03
C ALA A 204 14.90 5.06 -8.91
N ARG A 205 13.94 4.83 -9.81
CA ARG A 205 13.32 3.51 -10.00
C ARG A 205 14.34 2.53 -10.59
N ALA A 206 14.35 1.30 -10.10
CA ALA A 206 15.16 0.20 -10.59
C ALA A 206 14.87 -0.09 -12.08
N ALA A 207 15.92 -0.39 -12.84
CA ALA A 207 15.79 -0.72 -14.26
C ALA A 207 14.95 -2.00 -14.45
N GLY A 208 14.04 -1.99 -15.42
CA GLY A 208 13.21 -3.15 -15.77
C GLY A 208 12.01 -3.40 -14.84
N VAL A 209 11.79 -2.57 -13.82
CA VAL A 209 10.58 -2.58 -12.99
C VAL A 209 9.60 -1.53 -13.50
N GLU A 210 8.39 -1.96 -13.86
CA GLU A 210 7.31 -1.07 -14.26
C GLU A 210 6.68 -0.39 -13.04
N ALA A 211 6.10 0.79 -13.23
CA ALA A 211 5.30 1.46 -12.21
C ALA A 211 4.03 2.03 -12.82
N HIS A 212 2.94 2.02 -12.06
CA HIS A 212 1.70 2.71 -12.39
C HIS A 212 1.17 3.37 -11.12
N VAL A 213 1.12 4.70 -11.07
CA VAL A 213 0.58 5.42 -9.90
C VAL A 213 -0.94 5.52 -9.99
N TRP A 214 -1.66 5.16 -8.94
CA TRP A 214 -3.13 5.25 -8.90
C TRP A 214 -3.56 6.22 -7.82
N VAL A 215 -4.57 7.06 -8.04
CA VAL A 215 -5.06 8.00 -7.03
C VAL A 215 -6.55 8.29 -7.23
N GLY A 216 -7.30 8.51 -6.16
CA GLY A 216 -8.70 8.90 -6.26
C GLY A 216 -8.86 10.35 -6.74
N GLY A 217 -9.88 10.62 -7.57
CA GLY A 217 -10.16 11.98 -8.06
C GLY A 217 -10.75 12.92 -7.03
N GLN A 218 -11.32 12.39 -5.93
CA GLN A 218 -11.86 13.14 -4.79
C GLN A 218 -10.93 13.10 -3.56
N GLU A 219 -9.64 12.86 -3.80
CA GLU A 219 -8.58 12.92 -2.80
C GLU A 219 -8.32 14.34 -2.30
N ARG A 220 -7.58 14.44 -1.19
CA ARG A 220 -7.04 15.74 -0.76
C ARG A 220 -6.04 16.24 -1.81
N PRO A 221 -5.92 17.58 -2.02
CA PRO A 221 -4.92 18.13 -2.94
C PRO A 221 -3.48 17.64 -2.67
N ALA A 222 -3.14 17.41 -1.40
CA ALA A 222 -1.85 16.85 -1.01
C ALA A 222 -1.61 15.46 -1.64
N PHE A 223 -2.59 14.57 -1.65
CA PHE A 223 -2.45 13.23 -2.22
C PHE A 223 -2.45 13.22 -3.75
N LEU A 224 -3.20 14.13 -4.39
CA LEU A 224 -3.09 14.35 -5.83
C LEU A 224 -1.69 14.83 -6.23
N TRP A 225 -1.12 15.76 -5.45
CA TRP A 225 0.24 16.23 -5.65
C TRP A 225 1.28 15.12 -5.44
N GLN A 226 1.19 14.33 -4.36
CA GLN A 226 2.09 13.20 -4.13
C GLN A 226 2.03 12.19 -5.29
N ALA A 227 0.82 11.80 -5.72
CA ALA A 227 0.66 10.88 -6.83
C ALA A 227 1.27 11.42 -8.13
N ARG A 228 0.99 12.70 -8.44
CA ARG A 228 1.51 13.35 -9.65
C ARG A 228 3.03 13.47 -9.63
N LEU A 229 3.60 13.89 -8.50
CA LEU A 229 5.04 14.04 -8.31
C LEU A 229 5.76 12.72 -8.59
N LEU A 230 5.32 11.62 -7.98
CA LEU A 230 5.94 10.32 -8.21
C LEU A 230 5.87 9.89 -9.67
N ALA A 231 4.72 10.13 -10.33
CA ALA A 231 4.53 9.76 -11.72
C ALA A 231 5.46 10.54 -12.66
N GLU A 232 5.68 11.82 -12.39
CA GLU A 232 6.60 12.68 -13.16
C GLU A 232 8.06 12.29 -12.93
N GLU A 233 8.50 12.13 -11.68
CA GLU A 233 9.89 11.78 -11.34
C GLU A 233 10.31 10.40 -11.87
N TRP A 234 9.36 9.47 -12.01
CA TRP A 234 9.60 8.13 -12.56
C TRP A 234 9.21 7.97 -14.02
N GLU A 235 8.71 9.04 -14.65
CA GLU A 235 8.20 9.04 -16.03
C GLU A 235 7.28 7.84 -16.31
N CYS A 236 6.32 7.61 -15.40
CA CYS A 236 5.45 6.44 -15.43
C CYS A 236 3.97 6.82 -15.59
N PRO A 237 3.12 5.89 -16.10
CA PRO A 237 1.69 6.11 -16.16
C PRO A 237 1.09 6.38 -14.78
N TRP A 238 0.03 7.18 -14.79
CA TRP A 238 -0.81 7.38 -13.62
C TRP A 238 -2.29 7.43 -13.98
N THR A 239 -3.14 7.01 -13.06
CA THR A 239 -4.60 7.09 -13.19
C THR A 239 -5.19 7.89 -12.05
N VAL A 240 -6.03 8.86 -12.41
CA VAL A 240 -6.95 9.53 -11.48
C VAL A 240 -8.31 8.83 -11.59
N ASP A 241 -8.69 8.10 -10.55
CA ASP A 241 -9.93 7.30 -10.51
C ASP A 241 -11.13 8.20 -10.15
N PRO A 242 -12.00 8.54 -11.12
CA PRO A 242 -13.03 9.54 -10.93
C PRO A 242 -14.04 9.09 -9.88
N GLY A 243 -14.37 9.99 -8.95
CA GLY A 243 -15.36 9.72 -7.92
C GLY A 243 -14.83 8.99 -6.69
N ARG A 244 -13.61 8.44 -6.73
CA ARG A 244 -12.97 7.79 -5.58
C ARG A 244 -12.25 8.78 -4.68
N HIS A 245 -12.32 8.55 -3.38
CA HIS A 245 -11.60 9.27 -2.33
C HIS A 245 -10.65 8.31 -1.59
N HIS A 246 -9.88 8.82 -0.62
CA HIS A 246 -8.82 8.06 0.05
C HIS A 246 -9.25 6.72 0.65
N PHE A 247 -10.51 6.57 1.07
CA PHE A 247 -10.95 5.36 1.77
C PHE A 247 -11.52 4.28 0.84
N ASP A 248 -11.99 4.65 -0.35
CA ASP A 248 -12.65 3.71 -1.27
C ASP A 248 -11.87 3.49 -2.59
N VAL A 249 -10.81 4.27 -2.85
CA VAL A 249 -9.94 4.09 -4.02
C VAL A 249 -9.35 2.68 -4.13
N VAL A 250 -9.17 1.98 -3.00
CA VAL A 250 -8.67 0.61 -2.95
C VAL A 250 -9.72 -0.46 -3.25
N GLU A 251 -11.02 -0.13 -3.19
CA GLU A 251 -12.10 -1.11 -3.33
C GLU A 251 -12.04 -1.86 -4.67
N GLY A 252 -11.51 -1.22 -5.71
CA GLY A 252 -11.30 -1.86 -7.02
C GLY A 252 -10.46 -3.15 -6.94
N LEU A 253 -9.56 -3.30 -5.95
CA LEU A 253 -8.76 -4.52 -5.79
C LEU A 253 -9.59 -5.78 -5.51
N ALA A 254 -10.79 -5.63 -4.94
CA ALA A 254 -11.69 -6.76 -4.70
C ALA A 254 -12.34 -7.28 -6.01
N GLU A 255 -12.37 -6.47 -7.06
CA GLU A 255 -13.13 -6.73 -8.28
C GLU A 255 -12.20 -7.12 -9.45
N PRO A 256 -12.25 -8.37 -9.97
CA PRO A 256 -11.28 -8.87 -10.94
C PRO A 256 -11.24 -8.10 -12.26
N GLY A 257 -12.38 -7.52 -12.66
CA GLY A 257 -12.51 -6.73 -13.88
C GLY A 257 -12.23 -5.23 -13.70
N SER A 258 -11.82 -4.77 -12.51
CA SER A 258 -11.58 -3.35 -12.29
C SER A 258 -10.33 -2.85 -13.01
N GLY A 259 -10.32 -1.56 -13.34
CA GLY A 259 -9.14 -0.90 -13.88
C GLY A 259 -7.93 -0.96 -12.95
N LEU A 260 -8.15 -0.99 -11.62
CA LEU A 260 -7.07 -1.08 -10.64
C LEU A 260 -6.43 -2.47 -10.62
N VAL A 261 -7.21 -3.55 -10.70
CA VAL A 261 -6.65 -4.90 -10.85
C VAL A 261 -5.95 -5.06 -12.19
N GLU A 262 -6.46 -4.44 -13.25
CA GLU A 262 -5.78 -4.41 -14.55
C GLU A 262 -4.45 -3.62 -14.49
N ALA A 263 -4.39 -2.49 -13.80
CA ALA A 263 -3.13 -1.78 -13.59
C ALA A 263 -2.11 -2.65 -12.82
N CYS A 264 -2.56 -3.44 -11.86
CA CYS A 264 -1.71 -4.38 -11.13
C CYS A 264 -1.21 -5.54 -12.02
N LEU A 265 -2.11 -6.23 -12.73
CA LEU A 265 -1.87 -7.57 -13.26
C LEU A 265 -1.88 -7.64 -14.80
N GLY A 266 -2.33 -6.59 -15.47
CA GLY A 266 -2.49 -6.52 -16.92
C GLY A 266 -1.18 -6.75 -17.66
N GLY A 267 -1.22 -7.62 -18.67
CA GLY A 267 -0.04 -8.02 -19.45
C GLY A 267 0.96 -8.92 -18.72
N LEU A 268 0.69 -9.31 -17.47
CA LEU A 268 1.50 -10.23 -16.69
C LEU A 268 0.76 -11.59 -16.59
N GLY A 269 1.29 -12.61 -17.25
CA GLY A 269 0.74 -13.97 -17.26
C GLY A 269 0.76 -14.61 -18.65
#